data_AF-A0A0Q0VYY3-F1
#
_entry.id   AF-A0A0Q0VYY3-F1
#
_cell.length_a   1.000
_cell.length_b   1.000
_cell.length_c   1.000
_cell.angle_alpha   90.00
_cell.angle_beta   90.00
_cell.angle_gamma   90.00
#
_symmetry.space_group_name_H-M   'P 1'
#
loop_
_entity.id
_entity.type
_entity.pdbx_description
1 polymer ?
#
loop_
_entity_poly.entity_id
_entity_poly.type
_entity_poly.pdbx_seq_one_letter_code
_entity_poly.pdbx_strand_id
1 'polypeptide(L)'
;MKRCPHCREMFPDNVTTCPYCEGPLEIVQQFEQKIYVKQNKKEQIDTEPEKTWKEISIPIITALVIAGILLAISQIKFFDNQIEQITKIKSTKIDSPDTSTSADTSISNPVLSSAPTTTPVAIIDLYNNALALCSSGKCTDPQKAIEYLDEAIKRKPDLAEAYNIKGNADGDLGQHQRAIEDYNKAISLKPNYAHAYYNRGYTYSKLGQYQQAIEDYNEAIRLKLENIGVYYNRGTTYFIQGDKELGCIDARKACELGDCTLLEDAKSKKYCH
;
A
#
# COMPACT_ATOMS: atom_id res chain seq x y z
N MET A 1 7.11 30.85 -5.46
CA MET A 1 6.54 29.51 -5.22
C MET A 1 5.03 29.64 -5.21
N LYS A 2 4.32 28.71 -5.86
CA LYS A 2 2.87 28.63 -5.83
C LYS A 2 2.44 27.41 -5.03
N ARG A 3 1.29 27.45 -4.39
CA ARG A 3 0.69 26.31 -3.71
C ARG A 3 -0.60 25.97 -4.40
N CYS A 4 -0.82 24.69 -4.61
CA CYS A 4 -2.13 24.27 -5.03
C CYS A 4 -3.06 24.24 -3.82
N PRO A 5 -4.20 24.96 -3.81
CA PRO A 5 -5.16 24.89 -2.71
C PRO A 5 -5.76 23.49 -2.56
N HIS A 6 -5.75 22.72 -3.65
CA HIS A 6 -6.34 21.39 -3.79
C HIS A 6 -5.46 20.27 -3.18
N CYS A 7 -4.24 20.07 -3.68
CA CYS A 7 -3.34 19.04 -3.16
C CYS A 7 -2.38 19.57 -2.07
N ARG A 8 -2.44 20.86 -1.74
CA ARG A 8 -1.61 21.57 -0.75
C ARG A 8 -0.10 21.57 -1.02
N GLU A 9 0.34 20.92 -2.08
CA GLU A 9 1.72 20.90 -2.56
C GLU A 9 2.19 22.25 -3.07
N MET A 10 3.50 22.48 -2.96
CA MET A 10 4.17 23.68 -3.49
C MET A 10 4.85 23.37 -4.82
N PHE A 11 4.77 24.33 -5.74
CA PHE A 11 5.32 24.27 -7.08
C PHE A 11 6.18 25.51 -7.37
N PRO A 12 7.22 25.37 -8.22
CA PRO A 12 7.95 26.52 -8.72
C PRO A 12 7.04 27.45 -9.55
N ASP A 13 7.44 28.72 -9.69
CA ASP A 13 6.59 29.75 -10.32
C ASP A 13 6.34 29.53 -11.83
N ASN A 14 7.18 28.71 -12.48
CA ASN A 14 7.05 28.33 -13.88
C ASN A 14 5.91 27.31 -14.13
N VAL A 15 5.36 26.70 -13.08
CA VAL A 15 4.20 25.81 -13.19
C VAL A 15 2.93 26.66 -13.24
N THR A 16 2.11 26.48 -14.27
CA THR A 16 0.90 27.27 -14.53
C THR A 16 -0.37 26.66 -13.95
N THR A 17 -0.44 25.33 -13.93
CA THR A 17 -1.54 24.55 -13.37
C THR A 17 -0.98 23.43 -12.50
N CYS A 18 -1.73 23.01 -11.48
CA CYS A 18 -1.30 21.92 -10.63
C CYS A 18 -1.17 20.64 -11.46
N PRO A 19 0.00 19.96 -11.47
CA PRO A 19 0.15 18.71 -12.21
C PRO A 19 -0.70 17.57 -11.64
N TYR A 20 -1.19 17.71 -10.40
CA TYR A 20 -2.01 16.69 -9.75
C TYR A 20 -3.50 16.87 -10.03
N CYS A 21 -4.05 18.06 -9.79
CA CYS A 21 -5.49 18.30 -9.95
C CYS A 21 -5.84 19.15 -11.18
N GLU A 22 -4.86 19.56 -11.97
CA GLU A 22 -5.00 20.49 -13.11
C GLU A 22 -5.65 21.85 -12.75
N GLY A 23 -5.88 22.10 -11.46
CA GLY A 23 -6.47 23.33 -10.94
C GLY A 23 -5.49 24.49 -10.86
N PRO A 24 -6.02 25.71 -10.65
CA PRO A 24 -5.20 26.92 -10.52
C PRO A 24 -4.26 26.82 -9.31
N LEU A 25 -3.07 27.40 -9.47
CA LEU A 25 -2.06 27.52 -8.42
C LEU A 25 -2.08 28.91 -7.81
N GLU A 26 -2.16 29.01 -6.49
CA GLU A 26 -2.14 30.27 -5.75
C GLU A 26 -0.70 30.67 -5.46
N ILE A 27 -0.33 31.93 -5.69
CA ILE A 27 0.99 32.43 -5.31
C ILE A 27 1.06 32.45 -3.78
N VAL A 28 1.96 31.65 -3.20
CA VAL A 28 2.28 31.79 -1.78
C VAL A 28 3.24 32.96 -1.69
N GLN A 29 2.72 34.14 -1.39
CA GLN A 29 3.56 35.20 -0.86
C GLN A 29 4.26 34.62 0.37
N GLN A 30 5.58 34.67 0.41
CA GLN A 30 6.34 34.40 1.63
C GLN A 30 5.86 35.38 2.71
N PHE A 31 4.82 35.01 3.45
CA PHE A 31 4.52 35.65 4.71
C PHE A 31 5.50 35.05 5.70
N GLU A 32 6.57 35.81 5.97
CA GLU A 32 7.19 35.78 7.28
C GLU A 32 6.06 35.76 8.32
N GLN A 33 6.20 34.84 9.28
CA GLN A 33 5.28 34.56 10.38
C GLN A 33 4.44 35.79 10.79
N LYS A 34 3.16 35.80 10.42
CA LYS A 34 2.14 36.57 11.14
C LYS A 34 1.03 35.62 11.55
N ILE A 35 1.24 35.05 12.72
CA ILE A 35 0.20 34.43 13.54
C ILE A 35 -0.96 35.43 13.69
N TYR A 36 -2.14 35.00 13.23
CA TYR A 36 -3.45 35.28 13.82
C TYR A 36 -3.69 36.71 14.38
N VAL A 37 -4.11 37.63 13.53
CA VAL A 37 -4.94 38.78 13.96
C VAL A 37 -6.15 38.89 13.04
N LYS A 38 -7.12 38.00 13.26
CA LYS A 38 -8.50 38.23 12.82
C LYS A 38 -9.48 37.54 13.76
N GLN A 39 -9.43 37.92 15.03
CA GLN A 39 -10.55 37.75 15.96
C GLN A 39 -10.46 38.77 17.11
N ASN A 40 -10.22 40.05 16.79
CA ASN A 40 -10.57 41.14 17.71
C ASN A 40 -12.09 41.38 17.65
N LYS A 41 -12.84 40.46 18.27
CA LYS A 41 -14.12 40.74 18.90
C LYS A 41 -14.46 39.61 19.86
N LYS A 42 -13.84 39.63 21.05
CA LYS A 42 -14.46 39.15 22.30
C LYS A 42 -13.65 39.63 23.50
N GLU A 43 -14.37 40.43 24.28
CA GLU A 43 -14.25 40.83 25.69
C GLU A 43 -13.08 40.31 26.54
N GLN A 44 -12.57 41.26 27.34
CA GLN A 44 -11.73 41.08 28.52
C GLN A 44 -12.25 39.96 29.43
N ILE A 45 -11.38 39.02 29.81
CA ILE A 45 -11.39 38.36 31.13
C ILE A 45 -9.92 38.14 31.55
N ASP A 46 -9.65 38.42 32.81
CA ASP A 46 -8.35 38.65 33.44
C ASP A 46 -7.33 37.51 33.38
N THR A 47 -6.06 37.90 33.32
CA THR A 47 -4.87 37.06 33.43
C THR A 47 -4.56 36.68 34.88
N GLU A 48 -4.47 35.38 35.19
CA GLU A 48 -3.71 34.84 36.34
C GLU A 48 -2.44 34.12 35.84
N PRO A 49 -1.34 34.10 36.61
CA PRO A 49 -0.01 33.81 36.08
C PRO A 49 0.24 32.31 35.90
N GLU A 50 0.87 31.96 34.77
CA GLU A 50 1.31 30.62 34.41
C GLU A 50 2.16 29.96 35.50
N LYS A 51 1.55 29.04 36.26
CA LYS A 51 2.28 28.03 37.03
C LYS A 51 2.64 26.86 36.12
N THR A 52 3.82 26.99 35.50
CA THR A 52 4.77 25.92 35.16
C THR A 52 4.20 24.53 34.80
N TRP A 53 3.59 24.39 33.62
CA TRP A 53 3.28 23.07 33.00
C TRP A 53 4.48 22.11 32.91
N LYS A 54 5.71 22.63 32.97
CA LYS A 54 6.95 21.84 33.00
C LYS A 54 7.16 21.05 34.29
N GLU A 55 6.61 21.46 35.43
CA GLU A 55 6.82 20.76 36.70
C GLU A 55 5.87 19.57 36.91
N ILE A 56 4.69 19.59 36.28
CA ILE A 56 3.68 18.52 36.40
C ILE A 56 3.87 17.43 35.34
N SER A 57 4.29 17.80 34.12
CA SER A 57 4.37 16.88 32.98
C SER A 57 5.57 15.92 33.04
N ILE A 58 6.72 16.36 33.56
CA ILE A 58 7.94 15.54 33.64
C ILE A 58 7.76 14.29 34.52
N PRO A 59 7.27 14.36 35.78
CA PRO A 59 7.12 13.17 36.62
C PRO A 59 6.13 12.15 36.05
N ILE A 60 5.04 12.61 35.43
CA ILE A 60 4.02 11.74 34.81
C ILE A 60 4.60 11.00 33.61
N ILE A 61 5.31 11.70 32.72
CA ILE A 61 5.94 11.09 31.54
C ILE A 61 7.02 10.10 31.99
N THR A 62 7.84 10.44 32.99
CA THR A 62 8.86 9.50 33.51
C THR A 62 8.24 8.26 34.14
N ALA A 63 7.12 8.38 34.86
CA ALA A 63 6.42 7.24 35.44
C ALA A 63 5.83 6.30 34.37
N LEU A 64 5.28 6.86 33.28
CA LEU A 64 4.73 6.06 32.17
C LEU A 64 5.84 5.32 31.39
N VAL A 65 6.99 5.95 31.17
CA VAL A 65 8.14 5.30 30.53
C VAL A 65 8.68 4.16 31.39
N ILE A 66 8.82 4.36 32.71
CA ILE A 66 9.27 3.32 33.64
C ILE A 66 8.27 2.15 33.67
N ALA A 67 6.96 2.42 33.72
CA ALA A 67 5.94 1.38 33.68
C ALA A 67 5.98 0.58 32.37
N GLY A 68 6.19 1.23 31.23
CA GLY A 68 6.37 0.57 29.92
C GLY A 68 7.61 -0.33 29.88
N ILE A 69 8.73 0.14 30.42
CA ILE A 69 9.98 -0.66 30.51
C ILE A 69 9.78 -1.87 31.42
N LEU A 70 9.10 -1.73 32.56
CA LEU A 70 8.83 -2.85 33.47
C LEU A 70 7.89 -3.89 32.84
N LEU A 71 6.88 -3.45 32.08
CA LEU A 71 6.00 -4.35 31.31
C LEU A 71 6.79 -5.10 30.22
N ALA A 72 7.70 -4.43 29.51
CA ALA A 72 8.56 -5.06 28.51
C ALA A 72 9.52 -6.09 29.15
N ILE A 73 10.13 -5.77 30.29
CA ILE A 73 11.00 -6.70 31.04
C ILE A 73 10.19 -7.93 31.52
N SER A 74 8.94 -7.74 31.94
CA SER A 74 8.05 -8.85 32.31
C SER A 74 7.72 -9.76 31.11
N GLN A 75 7.54 -9.20 29.91
CA GLN A 75 7.30 -9.98 28.69
C GLN A 75 8.57 -10.75 28.28
N ILE A 76 9.75 -10.13 28.38
CA ILE A 76 11.03 -10.80 28.05
C ILE A 76 11.27 -12.01 28.97
N LYS A 77 11.04 -11.88 30.29
CA LYS A 77 11.15 -13.00 31.25
C LYS A 77 10.16 -14.14 30.96
N PHE A 78 9.00 -13.81 30.40
CA PHE A 78 8.02 -14.82 29.98
C PHE A 78 8.53 -15.64 28.78
N PHE A 79 9.23 -15.02 27.83
CA PHE A 79 9.82 -15.72 26.69
C PHE A 79 11.06 -16.55 27.06
N ASP A 80 11.88 -16.08 28.01
CA ASP A 80 13.07 -16.84 28.48
C ASP A 80 12.69 -18.21 29.09
N ASN A 81 11.58 -18.27 29.85
CA ASN A 81 11.06 -19.51 30.45
C ASN A 81 10.62 -20.55 29.39
N GLN A 82 10.08 -20.08 28.25
CA GLN A 82 9.64 -20.98 27.18
C GLN A 82 10.81 -21.57 26.39
N ILE A 83 11.92 -20.84 26.25
CA ILE A 83 13.15 -21.33 25.61
C ILE A 83 13.76 -22.49 26.43
N GLU A 84 13.74 -22.40 27.77
CA GLU A 84 14.28 -23.46 28.65
C GLU A 84 13.47 -24.77 28.53
N GLN A 85 12.14 -24.69 28.45
CA GLN A 85 11.26 -25.84 28.20
C GLN A 85 11.55 -26.52 26.84
N ILE A 86 11.78 -25.72 25.79
CA ILE A 86 12.09 -26.22 24.44
C ILE A 86 13.45 -26.93 24.40
N THR A 87 14.45 -26.45 25.16
CA THR A 87 15.77 -27.10 25.21
C THR A 87 15.77 -28.47 25.89
N LYS A 88 14.91 -28.71 26.89
CA LYS A 88 14.74 -30.02 27.55
C LYS A 88 14.09 -31.09 26.65
N ILE A 89 13.31 -30.67 25.66
CA ILE A 89 12.62 -31.59 24.73
C ILE A 89 13.58 -32.13 23.65
N LYS A 90 14.62 -31.38 23.28
CA LYS A 90 15.59 -31.80 22.25
C LYS A 90 16.66 -32.78 22.74
N SER A 91 16.83 -32.97 24.06
CA SER A 91 17.87 -33.85 24.61
C SER A 91 17.43 -35.29 24.89
N THR A 92 16.19 -35.68 24.56
CA THR A 92 15.64 -37.01 24.93
C THR A 92 15.34 -37.95 23.76
N LYS A 93 15.85 -37.73 22.54
CA LYS A 93 15.68 -38.74 21.48
C LYS A 93 16.78 -38.73 20.42
N ILE A 94 17.88 -39.43 20.71
CA ILE A 94 18.71 -40.08 19.69
C ILE A 94 19.15 -41.42 20.30
N ASP A 95 18.54 -42.50 19.83
CA ASP A 95 19.14 -43.84 19.83
C ASP A 95 18.61 -44.57 18.60
N SER A 96 19.51 -44.87 17.65
CA SER A 96 19.37 -46.00 16.72
C SER A 96 20.06 -47.21 17.35
N PRO A 97 19.66 -48.46 17.02
CA PRO A 97 20.47 -49.16 16.01
C PRO A 97 19.74 -50.21 15.12
N ASP A 98 20.23 -50.30 13.87
CA ASP A 98 20.66 -51.47 13.08
C ASP A 98 19.83 -52.76 12.85
N THR A 99 19.60 -53.00 11.54
CA THR A 99 19.92 -54.20 10.71
C THR A 99 19.09 -55.51 10.69
N SER A 100 18.69 -55.85 9.45
CA SER A 100 18.89 -57.13 8.70
C SER A 100 17.72 -58.12 8.46
N THR A 101 17.64 -58.52 7.16
CA THR A 101 17.12 -59.78 6.55
C THR A 101 15.59 -60.04 6.62
N SER A 102 14.88 -60.60 5.64
CA SER A 102 15.17 -61.38 4.42
C SER A 102 13.93 -61.41 3.49
N ALA A 103 14.18 -61.55 2.18
CA ALA A 103 13.38 -62.18 1.11
C ALA A 103 11.83 -62.26 1.19
N ASP A 104 11.14 -61.80 0.13
CA ASP A 104 10.44 -62.76 -0.74
C ASP A 104 10.07 -62.22 -2.14
N THR A 105 9.86 -63.18 -3.02
CA THR A 105 9.88 -63.16 -4.50
C THR A 105 8.62 -62.63 -5.21
N SER A 106 8.88 -62.09 -6.42
CA SER A 106 8.09 -62.07 -7.68
C SER A 106 6.64 -61.52 -7.74
N ILE A 107 6.41 -60.59 -8.69
CA ILE A 107 5.50 -60.75 -9.86
C ILE A 107 5.77 -59.58 -10.86
N SER A 108 5.56 -59.91 -12.13
CA SER A 108 6.02 -59.38 -13.42
C SER A 108 5.43 -58.07 -13.97
N ASN A 109 6.32 -57.22 -14.52
CA ASN A 109 6.29 -56.36 -15.75
C ASN A 109 5.10 -55.37 -15.99
N PRO A 110 5.20 -54.45 -16.98
CA PRO A 110 5.95 -53.20 -16.93
C PRO A 110 5.05 -51.98 -17.27
N VAL A 111 5.29 -50.81 -16.68
CA VAL A 111 4.82 -49.55 -17.29
C VAL A 111 6.00 -48.60 -17.38
N LEU A 112 6.33 -48.33 -18.64
CA LEU A 112 7.24 -47.31 -19.13
C LEU A 112 6.86 -45.96 -18.52
N SER A 113 7.52 -45.60 -17.42
CA SER A 113 7.48 -44.25 -16.86
C SER A 113 8.38 -43.38 -17.72
N SER A 114 7.79 -42.74 -18.73
CA SER A 114 8.37 -41.54 -19.30
C SER A 114 8.20 -40.42 -18.27
N ALA A 115 9.16 -40.30 -17.35
CA ALA A 115 9.30 -39.09 -16.56
C ALA A 115 9.35 -37.90 -17.53
N PRO A 116 8.49 -36.88 -17.40
CA PRO A 116 8.60 -35.70 -18.23
C PRO A 116 9.93 -35.05 -17.88
N THR A 117 10.80 -34.94 -18.87
CA THR A 117 12.00 -34.12 -18.83
C THR A 117 11.55 -32.69 -18.59
N THR A 118 11.49 -32.27 -17.32
CA THR A 118 11.18 -30.90 -16.95
C THR A 118 12.43 -30.09 -17.18
N THR A 119 12.58 -29.59 -18.42
CA THR A 119 13.42 -28.43 -18.66
C THR A 119 13.07 -27.36 -17.61
N PRO A 120 14.05 -26.75 -16.94
CA PRO A 120 13.77 -25.69 -15.97
C PRO A 120 12.94 -24.61 -16.67
N VAL A 121 11.68 -24.44 -16.24
CA VAL A 121 10.77 -23.43 -16.78
C VAL A 121 11.48 -22.08 -16.71
N ALA A 122 11.61 -21.36 -17.82
CA ALA A 122 12.36 -20.11 -17.81
C ALA A 122 11.61 -19.05 -16.99
N ILE A 123 12.34 -18.08 -16.41
CA ILE A 123 11.73 -16.98 -15.63
C ILE A 123 10.71 -16.21 -16.48
N ILE A 124 11.01 -16.05 -17.77
CA ILE A 124 10.11 -15.40 -18.73
C ILE A 124 8.80 -16.18 -18.91
N ASP A 125 8.84 -17.51 -18.88
CA ASP A 125 7.64 -18.34 -19.02
C ASP A 125 6.75 -18.24 -17.78
N LEU A 126 7.36 -18.26 -16.59
CA LEU A 126 6.64 -18.03 -15.32
C LEU A 126 5.93 -16.68 -15.33
N TYR A 127 6.64 -15.62 -15.72
CA TYR A 127 6.08 -14.27 -15.81
C TYR A 127 4.95 -14.19 -16.84
N ASN A 128 5.14 -14.75 -18.04
CA ASN A 128 4.13 -14.75 -19.09
C ASN A 128 2.87 -15.54 -18.70
N ASN A 129 3.04 -16.67 -18.01
CA ASN A 129 1.93 -17.47 -17.50
C ASN A 129 1.13 -16.69 -16.43
N ALA A 130 1.81 -16.00 -15.51
CA ALA A 130 1.13 -15.14 -14.54
C ALA A 130 0.38 -13.99 -15.21
N LEU A 131 1.00 -13.33 -16.20
CA LEU A 131 0.37 -12.25 -16.96
C LEU A 131 -0.85 -12.72 -17.76
N ALA A 132 -0.81 -13.94 -18.31
CA ALA A 132 -1.97 -14.54 -18.99
C ALA A 132 -3.16 -14.76 -18.05
N LEU A 133 -2.89 -15.00 -16.77
CA LEU A 133 -3.91 -15.12 -15.73
C LEU A 133 -4.38 -13.75 -15.22
N CYS A 134 -3.57 -12.71 -15.33
CA CYS A 134 -3.85 -11.37 -14.81
C CYS A 134 -3.80 -10.30 -15.91
N SER A 135 -4.97 -9.85 -16.35
CA SER A 135 -5.11 -8.80 -17.36
C SER A 135 -5.90 -7.61 -16.81
N SER A 136 -5.48 -6.40 -17.17
CA SER A 136 -6.19 -5.15 -16.84
C SER A 136 -6.45 -4.95 -15.34
N GLY A 137 -5.53 -5.43 -14.49
CA GLY A 137 -5.63 -5.31 -13.03
C GLY A 137 -6.57 -6.32 -12.38
N LYS A 138 -7.07 -7.32 -13.12
CA LYS A 138 -7.85 -8.45 -12.58
C LYS A 138 -7.28 -9.78 -13.03
N CYS A 139 -7.38 -10.77 -12.15
CA CYS A 139 -6.89 -12.12 -12.36
C CYS A 139 -8.05 -13.12 -12.44
N THR A 140 -7.98 -14.01 -13.43
CA THR A 140 -8.94 -15.12 -13.60
C THR A 140 -8.66 -16.26 -12.62
N ASP A 141 -7.39 -16.51 -12.33
CA ASP A 141 -6.91 -17.45 -11.31
C ASP A 141 -5.79 -16.78 -10.49
N PRO A 142 -6.15 -15.92 -9.51
CA PRO A 142 -5.18 -15.16 -8.74
C PRO A 142 -4.22 -16.05 -7.93
N GLN A 143 -4.70 -17.19 -7.41
CA GLN A 143 -3.86 -18.10 -6.64
C GLN A 143 -2.74 -18.69 -7.50
N LYS A 144 -3.08 -19.19 -8.69
CA LYS A 144 -2.10 -19.73 -9.62
C LYS A 144 -1.16 -18.67 -10.20
N ALA A 145 -1.65 -17.45 -10.39
CA ALA A 145 -0.79 -16.33 -10.78
C ALA A 145 0.27 -16.04 -9.71
N ILE A 146 -0.11 -16.04 -8.43
CA ILE A 146 0.83 -15.85 -7.31
C ILE A 146 1.89 -16.97 -7.29
N GLU A 147 1.51 -18.22 -7.50
CA GLU A 147 2.47 -19.35 -7.54
C GLU A 147 3.55 -19.16 -8.62
N TYR A 148 3.16 -18.75 -9.82
CA TYR A 148 4.12 -18.45 -10.89
C TYR A 148 5.02 -17.25 -10.54
N LEU A 149 4.45 -16.21 -9.93
CA LEU A 149 5.17 -15.00 -9.58
C LEU A 149 6.16 -15.23 -8.43
N ASP A 150 5.79 -16.01 -7.42
CA ASP A 150 6.67 -16.37 -6.31
C ASP A 150 7.91 -17.13 -6.81
N GLU A 151 7.73 -18.09 -7.72
CA GLU A 151 8.86 -18.80 -8.32
C GLU A 151 9.72 -17.89 -9.21
N ALA A 152 9.09 -16.96 -9.97
CA ALA A 152 9.83 -15.98 -10.76
C ALA A 152 10.66 -15.02 -9.88
N ILE A 153 10.05 -14.48 -8.82
CA ILE A 153 10.66 -13.55 -7.86
C ILE A 153 11.78 -14.24 -7.08
N LYS A 154 11.60 -15.50 -6.67
CA LYS A 154 12.63 -16.30 -5.99
C LYS A 154 13.90 -16.42 -6.82
N ARG A 155 13.77 -16.56 -8.14
CA ARG A 155 14.90 -16.66 -9.07
C ARG A 155 15.47 -15.30 -9.47
N LYS A 156 14.61 -14.29 -9.56
CA LYS A 156 14.99 -12.92 -9.91
C LYS A 156 14.18 -11.90 -9.08
N PRO A 157 14.74 -11.43 -7.94
CA PRO A 157 14.01 -10.64 -6.95
C PRO A 157 13.89 -9.14 -7.28
N ASP A 158 14.44 -8.68 -8.41
CA ASP A 158 14.43 -7.29 -8.86
C ASP A 158 13.38 -7.01 -9.96
N LEU A 159 12.37 -7.87 -10.08
CA LEU A 159 11.28 -7.74 -11.05
C LEU A 159 10.12 -6.88 -10.50
N ALA A 160 10.21 -5.56 -10.67
CA ALA A 160 9.17 -4.62 -10.23
C ALA A 160 7.77 -4.98 -10.79
N GLU A 161 7.70 -5.36 -12.06
CA GLU A 161 6.47 -5.77 -12.73
C GLU A 161 5.84 -7.02 -12.09
N ALA A 162 6.66 -7.99 -11.67
CA ALA A 162 6.18 -9.22 -11.05
C ALA A 162 5.51 -8.93 -9.70
N TYR A 163 6.12 -8.07 -8.87
CA TYR A 163 5.50 -7.63 -7.63
C TYR A 163 4.19 -6.86 -7.88
N ASN A 164 4.13 -5.99 -8.88
CA ASN A 164 2.88 -5.29 -9.20
C ASN A 164 1.76 -6.24 -9.64
N ILE A 165 2.06 -7.26 -10.45
CA ILE A 165 1.04 -8.27 -10.84
C ILE A 165 0.63 -9.12 -9.64
N LYS A 166 1.59 -9.47 -8.77
CA LYS A 166 1.32 -10.25 -7.56
C LYS A 166 0.39 -9.48 -6.62
N GLY A 167 0.64 -8.18 -6.45
CA GLY A 167 -0.23 -7.30 -5.69
C GLY A 167 -1.67 -7.24 -6.24
N ASN A 168 -1.85 -7.25 -7.57
CA ASN A 168 -3.20 -7.32 -8.16
C ASN A 168 -3.88 -8.64 -7.79
N ALA A 169 -3.16 -9.76 -7.90
CA ALA A 169 -3.68 -11.08 -7.57
C ALA A 169 -4.05 -11.22 -6.08
N ASP A 170 -3.19 -10.74 -5.16
CA ASP A 170 -3.53 -10.69 -3.73
C ASP A 170 -4.73 -9.76 -3.49
N GLY A 171 -4.84 -8.64 -4.20
CA GLY A 171 -5.99 -7.75 -4.14
C GLY A 171 -7.30 -8.42 -4.53
N ASP A 172 -7.30 -9.25 -5.59
CA ASP A 172 -8.46 -10.02 -6.03
C ASP A 172 -8.85 -11.13 -5.05
N LEU A 173 -7.88 -11.65 -4.27
CA LEU A 173 -8.14 -12.56 -3.14
C LEU A 173 -8.65 -11.83 -1.88
N GLY A 174 -8.80 -10.50 -1.92
CA GLY A 174 -9.18 -9.67 -0.77
C GLY A 174 -8.04 -9.43 0.22
N GLN A 175 -6.80 -9.77 -0.15
CA GLN A 175 -5.62 -9.78 0.71
C GLN A 175 -4.89 -8.43 0.59
N HIS A 176 -5.66 -7.37 0.84
CA HIS A 176 -5.27 -5.99 0.52
C HIS A 176 -3.96 -5.54 1.19
N GLN A 177 -3.66 -6.03 2.40
CA GLN A 177 -2.41 -5.68 3.07
C GLN A 177 -1.18 -6.28 2.36
N ARG A 178 -1.27 -7.53 1.90
CA ARG A 178 -0.20 -8.15 1.10
C ARG A 178 -0.04 -7.48 -0.25
N ALA A 179 -1.17 -7.12 -0.87
CA ALA A 179 -1.15 -6.35 -2.11
C ALA A 179 -0.37 -5.03 -1.95
N ILE A 180 -0.61 -4.29 -0.85
CA ILE A 180 0.13 -3.06 -0.53
C ILE A 180 1.63 -3.32 -0.36
N GLU A 181 2.01 -4.40 0.34
CA GLU A 181 3.43 -4.79 0.51
C GLU A 181 4.11 -5.08 -0.84
N ASP A 182 3.43 -5.80 -1.73
CA ASP A 182 3.93 -6.09 -3.07
C ASP A 182 4.04 -4.81 -3.92
N TYR A 183 3.05 -3.91 -3.89
CA TYR A 183 3.15 -2.62 -4.59
C TYR A 183 4.28 -1.75 -4.02
N ASN A 184 4.47 -1.72 -2.69
CA ASN A 184 5.59 -1.04 -2.07
C ASN A 184 6.93 -1.56 -2.59
N LYS A 185 7.05 -2.89 -2.72
CA LYS A 185 8.24 -3.51 -3.28
C LYS A 185 8.44 -3.13 -4.75
N ALA A 186 7.40 -3.16 -5.57
CA ALA A 186 7.44 -2.72 -6.97
C ALA A 186 7.92 -1.27 -7.10
N ILE A 187 7.36 -0.36 -6.29
CA ILE A 187 7.73 1.07 -6.26
C ILE A 187 9.18 1.25 -5.80
N SER A 188 9.63 0.49 -4.80
CA SER A 188 11.03 0.58 -4.32
C SER A 188 12.05 0.17 -5.39
N LEU A 189 11.69 -0.81 -6.24
CA LEU A 189 12.54 -1.26 -7.34
C LEU A 189 12.46 -0.32 -8.55
N LYS A 190 11.28 0.26 -8.79
CA LYS A 190 11.00 1.15 -9.92
C LYS A 190 10.17 2.36 -9.45
N PRO A 191 10.82 3.43 -8.95
CA PRO A 191 10.11 4.58 -8.38
C PRO A 191 9.25 5.38 -9.37
N ASN A 192 9.43 5.19 -10.68
CA ASN A 192 8.60 5.81 -11.72
C ASN A 192 7.51 4.87 -12.25
N TYR A 193 7.18 3.79 -11.53
CA TYR A 193 6.19 2.82 -11.96
C TYR A 193 4.75 3.28 -11.68
N ALA A 194 4.22 4.12 -12.57
CA ALA A 194 2.92 4.77 -12.39
C ALA A 194 1.76 3.80 -12.11
N HIS A 195 1.75 2.61 -12.72
CA HIS A 195 0.75 1.58 -12.47
C HIS A 195 0.76 1.06 -11.02
N ALA A 196 1.94 0.91 -10.41
CA ALA A 196 2.04 0.43 -9.03
C ALA A 196 1.46 1.44 -8.04
N TYR A 197 1.68 2.74 -8.27
CA TYR A 197 1.01 3.79 -7.51
C TYR A 197 -0.50 3.74 -7.69
N TYR A 198 -0.99 3.66 -8.93
CA TYR A 198 -2.44 3.56 -9.18
C TYR A 198 -3.08 2.35 -8.49
N ASN A 199 -2.48 1.16 -8.59
CA ASN A 199 -3.03 -0.07 -8.00
C ASN A 199 -2.98 -0.03 -6.46
N ARG A 200 -1.91 0.54 -5.88
CA ARG A 200 -1.81 0.75 -4.43
C ARG A 200 -2.85 1.76 -3.94
N GLY A 201 -3.05 2.86 -4.67
CA GLY A 201 -4.07 3.86 -4.39
C GLY A 201 -5.49 3.27 -4.44
N TYR A 202 -5.77 2.43 -5.44
CA TYR A 202 -7.02 1.67 -5.52
C TYR A 202 -7.23 0.78 -4.31
N THR A 203 -6.19 0.07 -3.88
CA THR A 203 -6.23 -0.81 -2.70
C THR A 203 -6.44 -0.02 -1.41
N TYR A 204 -5.75 1.11 -1.24
CA TYR A 204 -5.98 2.03 -0.12
C TYR A 204 -7.42 2.56 -0.09
N SER A 205 -7.98 2.94 -1.25
CA SER A 205 -9.37 3.38 -1.32
C SER A 205 -10.36 2.29 -0.91
N LYS A 206 -10.08 1.01 -1.23
CA LYS A 206 -10.90 -0.13 -0.77
C LYS A 206 -10.84 -0.34 0.74
N LEU A 207 -9.71 -0.04 1.35
CA LEU A 207 -9.52 -0.10 2.80
C LEU A 207 -10.04 1.16 3.55
N GLY A 208 -10.59 2.15 2.84
CA GLY A 208 -11.01 3.41 3.44
C GLY A 208 -9.87 4.37 3.78
N GLN A 209 -8.65 4.07 3.33
CA GLN A 209 -7.44 4.86 3.52
C GLN A 209 -7.35 5.95 2.44
N TYR A 210 -8.34 6.84 2.42
CA TYR A 210 -8.58 7.77 1.32
C TYR A 210 -7.46 8.78 1.08
N GLN A 211 -6.80 9.25 2.14
CA GLN A 211 -5.69 10.20 2.01
C GLN A 211 -4.49 9.57 1.28
N GLN A 212 -4.09 8.36 1.68
CA GLN A 212 -3.02 7.61 1.01
C GLN A 212 -3.40 7.25 -0.43
N ALA A 213 -4.69 6.95 -0.68
CA ALA A 213 -5.19 6.70 -2.02
C ALA A 213 -5.02 7.93 -2.93
N ILE A 214 -5.39 9.12 -2.46
CA ILE A 214 -5.23 10.37 -3.21
C ILE A 214 -3.76 10.67 -3.50
N GLU A 215 -2.87 10.48 -2.52
CA GLU A 215 -1.43 10.67 -2.71
C GLU A 215 -0.88 9.76 -3.81
N ASP A 216 -1.30 8.49 -3.82
CA ASP A 216 -0.89 7.53 -4.84
C ASP A 216 -1.48 7.83 -6.22
N TYR A 217 -2.74 8.24 -6.30
CA TYR A 217 -3.35 8.67 -7.56
C TYR A 217 -2.70 9.94 -8.11
N ASN A 218 -2.37 10.90 -7.23
CA ASN A 218 -1.61 12.09 -7.58
C ASN A 218 -0.28 11.70 -8.21
N GLU A 219 0.45 10.77 -7.59
CA GLU A 219 1.75 10.34 -8.11
C GLU A 219 1.63 9.59 -9.44
N ALA A 220 0.62 8.74 -9.61
CA ALA A 220 0.33 8.09 -10.88
C ALA A 220 0.04 9.11 -12.01
N ILE A 221 -0.73 10.16 -11.72
CA ILE A 221 -1.02 11.25 -12.66
C ILE A 221 0.24 12.07 -12.98
N ARG A 222 1.06 12.38 -11.97
CA ARG A 222 2.34 13.09 -12.16
C ARG A 222 3.30 12.32 -13.06
N LEU A 223 3.31 11.00 -12.93
CA LEU A 223 4.06 10.07 -13.78
C LEU A 223 3.40 9.83 -15.15
N LYS A 224 2.34 10.58 -15.48
CA LYS A 224 1.61 10.55 -16.75
C LYS A 224 0.99 9.19 -17.06
N LEU A 225 0.39 8.55 -16.06
CA LEU A 225 -0.42 7.36 -16.31
C LEU A 225 -1.64 7.73 -17.17
N GLU A 226 -1.65 7.25 -18.41
CA GLU A 226 -2.76 7.41 -19.34
C GLU A 226 -3.86 6.37 -19.04
N ASN A 227 -4.59 6.57 -17.94
CA ASN A 227 -5.66 5.66 -17.53
C ASN A 227 -6.85 6.47 -17.00
N ILE A 228 -8.02 6.37 -17.62
CA ILE A 228 -9.24 7.07 -17.19
C ILE A 228 -9.59 6.75 -15.73
N GLY A 229 -9.33 5.52 -15.31
CA GLY A 229 -9.57 5.01 -13.97
C GLY A 229 -8.85 5.78 -12.88
N VAL A 230 -7.71 6.44 -13.14
CA VAL A 230 -7.03 7.22 -12.09
C VAL A 230 -7.85 8.46 -11.70
N TYR A 231 -8.42 9.17 -12.67
CA TYR A 231 -9.30 10.31 -12.40
C TYR A 231 -10.64 9.84 -11.84
N TYR A 232 -11.23 8.79 -12.41
CA TYR A 232 -12.49 8.23 -11.90
C TYR A 232 -12.37 7.84 -10.41
N ASN A 233 -11.33 7.09 -10.06
CA ASN A 233 -11.16 6.60 -8.70
C ASN A 233 -10.79 7.73 -7.74
N ARG A 234 -9.88 8.63 -8.11
CA ARG A 234 -9.53 9.78 -7.26
C ARG A 234 -10.71 10.73 -7.06
N GLY A 235 -11.48 11.00 -8.11
CA GLY A 235 -12.70 11.80 -8.03
C GLY A 235 -13.75 11.17 -7.11
N THR A 236 -13.93 9.85 -7.20
CA THR A 236 -14.78 9.08 -6.27
C THR A 236 -14.27 9.22 -4.83
N THR A 237 -12.96 9.10 -4.60
CA THR A 237 -12.35 9.26 -3.28
C THR A 237 -12.60 10.67 -2.72
N TYR A 238 -12.47 11.72 -3.52
CA TYR A 238 -12.80 13.09 -3.12
C TYR A 238 -14.28 13.25 -2.75
N PHE A 239 -15.21 12.69 -3.52
CA PHE A 239 -16.63 12.74 -3.17
C PHE A 239 -16.94 12.05 -1.84
N ILE A 240 -16.27 10.93 -1.55
CA ILE A 240 -16.42 10.22 -0.27
C ILE A 240 -15.93 11.08 0.90
N GLN A 241 -14.82 11.80 0.73
CA GLN A 241 -14.29 12.70 1.75
C GLN A 241 -15.06 14.03 1.87
N GLY A 242 -16.02 14.28 0.97
CA GLY A 242 -16.83 15.50 0.95
C GLY A 242 -16.22 16.64 0.12
N ASP A 243 -15.08 16.42 -0.52
CA ASP A 243 -14.39 17.39 -1.36
C ASP A 243 -15.02 17.47 -2.76
N LYS A 244 -16.27 17.95 -2.81
CA LYS A 244 -17.10 17.94 -4.04
C LYS A 244 -16.45 18.67 -5.22
N GLU A 245 -15.79 19.80 -4.97
CA GLU A 245 -15.13 20.58 -6.03
C GLU A 245 -14.04 19.76 -6.72
N LEU A 246 -13.19 19.09 -5.94
CA LEU A 246 -12.14 18.19 -6.43
C LEU A 246 -12.71 16.99 -7.17
N GLY A 247 -13.74 16.38 -6.58
CA GLY A 247 -14.46 15.28 -7.22
C GLY A 247 -15.02 15.67 -8.60
N CYS A 248 -15.59 16.87 -8.73
CA CYS A 248 -16.13 17.36 -9.99
C CYS A 248 -15.05 17.71 -11.03
N ILE A 249 -13.86 18.12 -10.62
CA ILE A 249 -12.72 18.31 -11.52
C ILE A 249 -12.33 16.96 -12.13
N ASP A 250 -12.10 15.96 -11.29
CA ASP A 250 -11.70 14.63 -11.73
C ASP A 250 -12.79 13.91 -12.53
N ALA A 251 -14.07 14.08 -12.16
CA ALA A 251 -15.19 13.54 -12.91
C ALA A 251 -15.31 14.13 -14.32
N ARG A 252 -15.07 15.46 -14.47
CA ARG A 252 -14.99 16.09 -15.80
C ARG A 252 -13.81 15.57 -16.59
N LYS A 253 -12.64 15.42 -15.98
CA LYS A 253 -11.47 14.87 -16.64
C LYS A 253 -11.68 13.44 -17.12
N ALA A 254 -12.29 12.58 -16.30
CA ALA A 254 -12.67 11.23 -16.71
C ALA A 254 -13.64 11.24 -17.91
N CYS A 255 -14.61 12.16 -17.91
CA CYS A 255 -15.56 12.34 -19.01
C CYS A 255 -14.88 12.80 -20.31
N GLU A 256 -13.96 13.77 -20.23
CA GLU A 256 -13.14 14.22 -21.36
C GLU A 256 -12.33 13.07 -21.98
N LEU A 257 -11.90 12.11 -21.16
CA LEU A 257 -11.15 10.94 -21.61
C LEU A 257 -12.04 9.77 -22.07
N GLY A 258 -13.36 9.88 -21.93
CA GLY A 258 -14.33 8.93 -22.48
C GLY A 258 -15.23 8.20 -21.47
N ASP A 259 -15.11 8.46 -20.17
CA ASP A 259 -16.02 7.91 -19.15
C ASP A 259 -16.71 9.02 -18.34
N CYS A 260 -17.95 9.33 -18.72
CA CYS A 260 -18.77 10.36 -18.08
C CYS A 260 -19.62 9.85 -16.92
N THR A 261 -19.56 8.56 -16.57
CA THR A 261 -20.48 7.95 -15.59
C THR A 261 -20.40 8.63 -14.23
N LEU A 262 -19.19 8.93 -13.75
CA LEU A 262 -18.98 9.64 -12.49
C LEU A 262 -19.55 11.06 -12.51
N LEU A 263 -19.37 11.77 -13.62
CA LEU A 263 -19.85 13.15 -13.76
C LEU A 263 -21.38 13.21 -13.76
N GLU A 264 -22.04 12.31 -14.49
CA GLU A 264 -23.49 12.26 -14.55
C GLU A 264 -24.11 11.83 -13.21
N ASP A 265 -23.51 10.87 -12.51
CA ASP A 265 -23.91 10.52 -11.15
C ASP A 265 -23.76 11.74 -10.20
N ALA A 266 -22.63 12.44 -10.27
CA ALA A 266 -22.38 13.60 -9.44
C ALA A 266 -23.33 14.77 -9.73
N LYS A 267 -23.72 15.01 -11.01
CA LYS A 267 -24.76 15.99 -11.37
C LYS A 267 -26.13 15.59 -10.84
N SER A 268 -26.50 14.31 -10.94
CA SER A 268 -27.78 13.81 -10.44
C SER A 268 -27.93 14.03 -8.92
N LYS A 269 -26.81 13.91 -8.19
CA LYS A 269 -26.69 14.18 -6.75
C LYS A 269 -26.50 15.66 -6.43
N LYS A 270 -26.47 16.54 -7.43
CA LYS A 270 -26.21 17.99 -7.31
C LYS A 270 -24.88 18.30 -6.63
N TYR A 271 -23.87 17.44 -6.82
CA TYR A 271 -22.50 17.70 -6.39
C TYR A 271 -21.76 18.56 -7.40
N CYS A 272 -21.99 18.30 -8.69
CA CYS A 272 -21.47 19.09 -9.81
C CYS A 272 -22.60 19.88 -10.47
N HIS A 273 -22.24 21.02 -11.06
CA HIS A 273 -23.14 21.91 -11.80
C HIS A 273 -22.77 21.92 -13.29
#